data_AF-A0A2A2GZG9-F1
#
_entry.id   AF-A0A2A2GZG9-F1
#
_cell.length_a   1.000
_cell.length_b   1.000
_cell.length_c   1.000
_cell.angle_alpha   90.00
_cell.angle_beta   90.00
_cell.angle_gamma   90.00
#
_symmetry.space_group_name_H-M   'P 1'
#
loop_
_entity.id
_entity.type
_entity.pdbx_description
1 polymer ?
#
loop_
_entity_poly.entity_id
_entity_poly.type
_entity_poly.pdbx_seq_one_letter_code
_entity_poly.pdbx_strand_id
1 'polypeptide(L)' 'MTIRYNMGAPAHCTTQWSQINWYHCRREVRKLQVRIVKAVKESRWHKVKALQWLLTHSFSAKALAVKRVTENKLVAE' A
#
# COMPACT_ATOMS: atom_id res chain seq x y z
N MET A 1 10.32 10.66 39.16
CA MET A 1 11.05 9.96 38.08
C MET A 1 10.66 10.61 36.76
N THR A 2 11.51 11.47 36.21
CA THR A 2 11.28 12.14 34.93
C THR A 2 11.70 11.24 33.78
N ILE A 3 10.74 10.79 32.97
CA ILE A 3 11.02 10.06 31.73
C ILE A 3 11.62 11.07 30.73
N ARG A 4 12.90 10.88 30.38
CA ARG A 4 13.54 11.62 29.30
C ARG A 4 13.08 11.00 27.98
N TYR A 5 12.25 11.71 27.21
CA TYR A 5 12.04 11.40 25.81
C TYR A 5 13.28 11.84 25.05
N ASN A 6 14.10 10.86 24.63
CA ASN A 6 15.24 11.10 23.75
C ASN A 6 14.72 11.52 22.36
N MET A 7 14.58 12.84 22.14
CA MET A 7 14.38 13.43 20.82
C MET A 7 15.71 13.40 20.05
N GLY A 8 16.11 12.20 19.61
CA GLY A 8 17.09 12.00 18.56
C GLY A 8 16.38 11.53 17.30
N ALA A 9 16.69 12.11 16.15
CA ALA A 9 16.22 11.59 14.87
C ALA A 9 16.61 10.11 14.75
N PRO A 10 15.68 9.19 14.42
CA PRO A 10 16.04 7.79 14.23
C PRO A 10 17.07 7.70 13.11
N ALA A 11 18.33 7.45 13.45
CA ALA A 11 19.46 7.37 12.53
C ALA A 11 19.41 6.14 11.59
N HIS A 12 18.25 5.45 11.50
CA HIS A 12 18.10 4.19 10.80
C HIS A 12 16.67 4.06 10.20
N CYS A 13 16.27 5.03 9.37
CA CYS A 13 15.00 4.99 8.64
C CYS A 13 15.13 4.58 7.15
N THR A 14 16.30 4.10 6.72
CA THR A 14 16.51 3.60 5.34
C THR A 14 16.20 2.11 5.20
N THR A 15 16.19 1.35 6.30
CA THR A 15 16.13 -0.12 6.28
C THR A 15 14.70 -0.66 6.14
N GLN A 16 13.70 0.15 6.50
CA GLN A 16 12.30 -0.28 6.39
C GLN A 16 11.85 -0.45 4.93
N TRP A 17 12.41 0.32 3.98
CA TRP A 17 12.00 0.27 2.57
C TRP A 17 12.41 -1.04 1.88
N SER A 18 13.64 -1.52 2.12
CA SER A 18 14.14 -2.78 1.59
C SER A 18 13.53 -4.01 2.29
N GLN A 19 13.04 -3.84 3.52
CA GLN A 19 12.39 -4.89 4.31
C GLN A 19 10.92 -5.15 3.93
N ILE A 20 10.25 -4.24 3.19
CA ILE A 20 8.87 -4.47 2.77
C ILE A 20 8.80 -5.66 1.82
N ASN A 21 7.98 -6.65 2.15
CA ASN A 21 7.67 -7.77 1.26
C ASN A 21 6.76 -7.30 0.10
N TRP A 22 7.40 -6.79 -0.95
CA TRP A 22 6.71 -6.25 -2.13
C TRP A 22 5.87 -7.28 -2.87
N TYR A 23 6.28 -8.56 -2.83
CA TYR A 23 5.51 -9.65 -3.43
C TYR A 23 4.17 -9.85 -2.69
N HIS A 24 4.20 -9.84 -1.35
CA HIS A 24 2.98 -9.90 -0.54
C HIS A 24 2.05 -8.72 -0.82
N CYS A 25 2.59 -7.50 -0.85
CA CYS A 25 1.79 -6.31 -1.17
C CYS A 25 1.09 -6.42 -2.53
N ARG A 26 1.80 -6.87 -3.57
CA ARG A 26 1.22 -7.07 -4.91
C ARG A 26 0.13 -8.13 -4.91
N ARG A 27 0.33 -9.25 -4.21
CA ARG A 27 -0.69 -10.30 -4.12
C ARG A 27 -1.96 -9.79 -3.44
N GLU A 28 -1.85 -9.07 -2.34
CA GLU A 28 -3.01 -8.53 -1.63
C GLU A 28 -3.79 -7.52 -2.47
N VAL A 29 -3.11 -6.59 -3.14
CA VAL A 29 -3.74 -5.66 -4.08
C VAL A 29 -4.44 -6.40 -5.22
N ARG A 30 -3.79 -7.40 -5.82
CA ARG A 30 -4.37 -8.20 -6.91
C ARG A 30 -5.62 -8.95 -6.46
N LYS A 31 -5.63 -9.54 -5.26
CA LYS A 31 -6.81 -10.21 -4.69
C LYS A 31 -7.99 -9.24 -4.57
N LEU A 32 -7.76 -8.04 -4.06
CA LEU A 32 -8.81 -7.02 -3.94
C LEU A 32 -9.33 -6.59 -5.31
N GLN A 33 -8.45 -6.36 -6.28
CA GLN A 33 -8.85 -6.02 -7.65
C GLN A 33 -9.71 -7.11 -8.30
N VAL A 34 -9.32 -8.39 -8.16
CA VAL A 34 -10.11 -9.53 -8.66
C VAL A 34 -11.48 -9.59 -7.99
N ARG A 35 -11.56 -9.33 -6.67
CA ARG A 35 -12.84 -9.28 -5.94
C ARG A 35 -13.73 -8.13 -6.42
N ILE A 36 -13.15 -6.97 -6.74
CA ILE A 36 -13.89 -5.84 -7.32
C ILE A 36 -14.47 -6.26 -8.68
N VAL A 37 -13.66 -6.82 -9.58
CA VAL A 37 -14.12 -7.26 -10.90
C VAL A 37 -15.24 -8.29 -10.77
N LYS A 38 -15.13 -9.26 -9.84
CA LYS A 38 -16.20 -10.23 -9.58
C LYS A 38 -17.47 -9.56 -9.06
N ALA A 39 -17.37 -8.63 -8.12
CA ALA A 39 -18.53 -7.92 -7.57
C ALA A 39 -19.22 -7.02 -8.61
N VAL A 40 -18.46 -6.42 -9.54
CA VAL A 40 -19.01 -5.67 -10.68
C VAL A 40 -19.79 -6.60 -11.61
N LYS A 41 -19.23 -7.77 -11.97
CA LYS A 41 -19.92 -8.75 -12.81
C LYS A 41 -21.24 -9.24 -12.22
N GLU A 42 -21.36 -9.26 -10.89
CA GLU A 42 -22.57 -9.66 -10.17
C GLU A 42 -23.47 -8.47 -9.80
N SER A 43 -23.20 -7.27 -10.32
CA SER A 43 -23.95 -6.02 -10.03
C SER A 43 -24.07 -5.67 -8.53
N ARG A 44 -23.12 -6.12 -7.70
CA ARG A 44 -23.12 -5.89 -6.24
C ARG A 44 -22.43 -4.58 -5.87
N TRP A 45 -23.06 -3.44 -6.18
CA TRP A 45 -22.46 -2.10 -6.05
C TRP A 45 -22.04 -1.71 -4.62
N HIS A 46 -22.80 -2.08 -3.59
CA HIS A 46 -22.40 -1.82 -2.20
C HIS A 46 -21.09 -2.53 -1.85
N LYS A 47 -20.91 -3.77 -2.34
CA LYS A 47 -19.69 -4.55 -2.17
C LYS A 47 -18.52 -3.96 -2.95
N VAL A 48 -18.76 -3.44 -4.16
CA VAL A 48 -17.75 -2.72 -4.94
C VAL A 48 -17.22 -1.52 -4.17
N LYS A 49 -18.10 -0.67 -3.63
CA LYS A 49 -17.72 0.51 -2.83
C LYS A 49 -16.90 0.12 -1.60
N ALA A 50 -17.33 -0.91 -0.86
CA ALA A 50 -16.59 -1.41 0.30
C ALA A 50 -15.20 -1.94 -0.07
N LEU A 51 -15.08 -2.68 -1.18
CA LEU A 51 -13.80 -3.21 -1.64
C LEU A 51 -12.85 -2.13 -2.16
N GLN A 52 -13.38 -1.10 -2.83
CA GLN A 52 -12.60 0.08 -3.24
C GLN A 52 -12.08 0.85 -2.03
N TRP A 53 -12.91 1.06 -1.01
CA TRP A 53 -12.49 1.68 0.24
C TRP A 53 -11.37 0.88 0.92
N LEU A 54 -11.53 -0.44 1.02
CA LEU A 54 -10.49 -1.32 1.57
C LEU A 54 -9.19 -1.25 0.77
N LEU A 55 -9.29 -1.23 -0.57
CA LEU A 55 -8.13 -1.11 -1.45
C LEU A 55 -7.36 0.19 -1.19
N THR A 56 -8.03 1.34 -1.20
CA THR A 56 -7.38 2.66 -1.02
C THR A 56 -6.83 2.86 0.39
N HIS A 57 -7.45 2.23 1.40
CA HIS A 57 -7.04 2.37 2.80
C HIS A 57 -5.99 1.34 3.23
N SER A 58 -5.75 0.30 2.44
CA SER A 58 -4.76 -0.73 2.75
C SER A 58 -3.31 -0.23 2.70
N PHE A 59 -2.48 -0.72 3.63
CA PHE A 59 -1.03 -0.47 3.62
C PHE A 59 -0.39 -0.92 2.30
N SER A 60 -0.69 -2.13 1.84
CA SER A 60 -0.12 -2.70 0.61
C SER A 60 -0.37 -1.83 -0.62
N ALA A 61 -1.56 -1.25 -0.77
CA ALA A 61 -1.84 -0.36 -1.90
C ALA A 61 -1.09 0.96 -1.78
N LYS A 62 -1.07 1.58 -0.60
CA LYS A 62 -0.34 2.82 -0.35
C LYS A 62 1.17 2.65 -0.57
N ALA A 63 1.74 1.58 -0.02
CA ALA A 63 3.16 1.25 -0.19
C ALA A 63 3.52 1.03 -1.66
N LEU A 64 2.69 0.33 -2.43
CA LEU A 64 2.91 0.15 -3.87
C LEU A 64 2.73 1.44 -4.67
N ALA A 65 1.82 2.33 -4.28
CA ALA A 65 1.65 3.62 -4.93
C ALA A 65 2.90 4.49 -4.73
N VAL A 66 3.39 4.61 -3.50
CA VAL A 66 4.62 5.35 -3.19
C VAL A 66 5.80 4.71 -3.90
N LYS A 67 5.93 3.38 -3.87
CA LYS A 67 6.99 2.65 -4.57
C LYS A 67 7.01 2.94 -6.06
N ARG A 68 5.84 2.92 -6.70
CA ARG A 68 5.73 3.28 -8.12
C ARG A 68 6.23 4.69 -8.37
N VAL A 69 5.81 5.67 -7.58
CA VAL A 69 6.23 7.07 -7.77
C VAL A 69 7.75 7.23 -7.55
N THR A 70 8.32 6.57 -6.55
CA THR A 70 9.76 6.68 -6.24
C THR A 70 10.64 5.90 -7.21
N GLU A 71 10.16 4.79 -7.76
CA GLU A 71 10.84 4.01 -8.79
C GLU A 71 10.56 4.51 -10.21
N ASN A 72 9.59 5.41 -10.40
CA ASN A 72 9.32 6.06 -11.67
C ASN A 72 10.38 7.13 -11.97
N LYS A 73 11.63 6.69 -12.16
CA LYS A 73 12.65 7.47 -12.84
C LYS A 73 12.46 7.20 -14.33
N LEU A 74 11.81 8.15 -15.02
CA LEU A 74 11.82 8.30 -16.47
C LEU A 74 10.99 7.28 -17.27
N VAL A 75 9.77 7.68 -17.66
CA VAL A 75 9.41 7.55 -19.08
C VAL A 75 10.27 8.60 -19.78
N ALA A 76 11.45 8.19 -20.25
CA ALA A 76 12.24 8.95 -21.19
C ALA A 76 11.72 8.61 -22.58
N GLU A 77 11.09 9.59 -23.22
CA GLU A 77 11.17 9.96 -24.65
C GLU A 77 10.50 11.33 -24.82
#